data_AF-A0A970H0L7-F1
#
_entry.id   AF-A0A970H0L7-F1
#
_cell.length_a   1.000
_cell.length_b   1.000
_cell.length_c   1.000
_cell.angle_alpha   90.00
_cell.angle_beta   90.00
_cell.angle_gamma   90.00
#
_symmetry.space_group_name_H-M   'P 1'
#
loop_
_entity.id
_entity.type
_entity.pdbx_description
1 polymer ?
#
loop_
_entity_poly.entity_id
_entity_poly.type
_entity_poly.pdbx_seq_one_letter_code
_entity_poly.pdbx_strand_id
1 'polypeptide(L)'
;VKACESAEDNYEQGAEDLKQLGFCERDVCFGITASGSTKYVLGAVDYANKVGAYTIGLCCNENTELSRKAKLTIAPIVGPEVIAGSTRMKAASAQKLVLTTISTGVMVCIGRTYGNRMVFLKTTNNKLFNRAVRTVAEIGKISCEEAEKLLIECNGDINRCLEKLEGCD
;
A
#
# COMPACT_ATOMS: atom_id res chain seq x y z
N VAL A 1 19.14 -4.03 7.84
CA VAL A 1 18.26 -3.48 8.90
C VAL A 1 18.37 -4.40 10.10
N LYS A 2 18.75 -3.87 11.27
CA LYS A 2 18.77 -4.64 12.54
C LYS A 2 17.43 -4.43 13.24
N ALA A 3 16.86 -5.47 13.83
CA ALA A 3 15.68 -5.35 14.67
C ALA A 3 16.01 -4.51 15.92
N CYS A 4 15.08 -3.65 16.33
CA CYS A 4 15.14 -2.89 17.57
C CYS A 4 13.89 -3.23 18.38
N GLU A 5 13.91 -4.39 19.06
CA GLU A 5 12.76 -4.92 19.80
C GLU A 5 12.24 -3.94 20.87
N SER A 6 13.12 -3.12 21.47
CA SER A 6 12.73 -2.14 22.48
C SER A 6 11.83 -1.01 21.94
N ALA A 7 11.78 -0.82 20.62
CA ALA A 7 10.87 0.15 20.02
C ALA A 7 9.40 -0.30 20.07
N GLU A 8 9.14 -1.61 20.03
CA GLU A 8 7.78 -2.17 20.02
C GLU A 8 7.04 -1.96 21.36
N ASP A 9 7.78 -1.90 22.46
CA ASP A 9 7.28 -1.71 23.82
C ASP A 9 7.03 -0.25 24.20
N ASN A 10 7.45 0.71 23.38
CA ASN A 10 7.26 2.14 23.64
C ASN A 10 5.92 2.61 23.05
N TYR A 11 4.94 2.83 23.92
CA TYR A 11 3.60 3.24 23.51
C TYR A 11 3.60 4.67 22.95
N GLU A 12 4.30 5.60 23.60
CA GLU A 12 4.35 7.01 23.22
C GLU A 12 5.05 7.24 21.88
N GLN A 13 6.03 6.39 21.54
CA GLN A 13 6.84 6.55 20.33
C GLN A 13 6.01 6.53 19.05
N GLY A 14 4.99 5.66 18.97
CA GLY A 14 4.12 5.60 17.79
C GLY A 14 3.35 6.90 17.55
N ALA A 15 2.93 7.59 18.61
CA ALA A 15 2.29 8.89 18.52
C ALA A 15 3.28 9.99 18.11
N GLU A 16 4.50 9.94 18.65
CA GLU A 16 5.55 10.91 18.36
C GLU A 16 6.00 10.84 16.90
N ASP A 17 6.20 9.63 16.37
CA ASP A 17 6.56 9.44 14.97
C ASP A 17 5.47 9.99 14.02
N LEU A 18 4.19 9.80 14.35
CA LEU A 18 3.08 10.38 13.57
C LEU A 18 3.09 11.91 13.61
N LYS A 19 3.36 12.52 14.77
CA LYS A 19 3.49 13.99 14.88
C LYS A 19 4.63 14.52 14.01
N GLN A 20 5.78 13.85 14.03
CA GLN A 20 6.95 14.26 13.25
C GLN A 20 6.70 14.19 11.74
N LEU A 21 5.85 13.27 11.30
CA LEU A 21 5.40 13.18 9.90
C LEU A 21 4.36 14.24 9.52
N GLY A 22 3.87 15.04 10.47
CA GLY A 22 2.77 15.99 10.24
C GLY A 22 1.43 15.29 9.99
N PHE A 23 1.25 14.07 10.52
CA PHE A 23 0.02 13.29 10.34
C PHE A 23 -1.21 14.05 10.82
N CYS A 24 -2.25 14.08 9.99
CA CYS A 24 -3.46 14.88 10.18
C CYS A 24 -4.75 14.08 9.96
N GLU A 25 -5.90 14.72 10.12
CA GLU A 25 -7.23 14.12 9.98
C GLU A 25 -7.56 13.65 8.56
N ARG A 26 -6.81 14.13 7.56
CA ARG A 26 -6.96 13.74 6.15
C ARG A 26 -6.23 12.43 5.81
N ASP A 27 -5.39 11.97 6.73
CA ASP A 27 -4.63 10.74 6.56
C ASP A 27 -5.41 9.53 7.07
N VAL A 28 -4.92 8.34 6.72
CA VAL A 28 -5.42 7.05 7.24
C VAL A 28 -4.28 6.37 7.98
N CYS A 29 -4.47 6.04 9.26
CA CYS A 29 -3.50 5.28 10.03
C CYS A 29 -3.81 3.79 9.94
N PHE A 30 -2.84 3.01 9.45
CA PHE A 30 -2.95 1.57 9.31
C PHE A 30 -2.04 0.88 10.34
N GLY A 31 -2.60 0.50 11.49
CA GLY A 31 -1.87 -0.16 12.57
C GLY A 31 -1.72 -1.66 12.31
N ILE A 32 -0.48 -2.16 12.28
CA ILE A 32 -0.18 -3.55 11.91
C ILE A 32 0.56 -4.24 13.04
N THR A 33 -0.02 -5.32 13.57
CA THR A 33 0.66 -6.19 14.56
C THR A 33 0.05 -7.58 14.49
N ALA A 34 0.88 -8.63 14.44
CA ALA A 34 0.36 -9.99 14.42
C ALA A 34 -0.40 -10.32 15.72
N SER A 35 0.10 -9.87 16.87
CA SER A 35 -0.50 -10.13 18.19
C SER A 35 -1.77 -9.33 18.43
N GLY A 36 -1.83 -8.10 17.91
CA GLY A 36 -2.90 -7.15 18.23
C GLY A 36 -2.68 -6.34 19.52
N SER A 37 -1.50 -6.46 20.14
CA SER A 37 -1.17 -5.83 21.43
C SER A 37 0.16 -5.06 21.45
N THR A 38 0.84 -4.91 20.31
CA THR A 38 2.12 -4.17 20.22
C THR A 38 1.93 -2.71 20.63
N LYS A 39 2.57 -2.28 21.72
CA LYS A 39 2.35 -0.96 22.35
C LYS A 39 2.58 0.21 21.41
N TYR A 40 3.67 0.19 20.64
CA TYR A 40 3.96 1.19 19.61
C TYR A 40 2.77 1.42 18.66
N VAL A 41 2.18 0.32 18.18
CA VAL A 41 1.04 0.36 17.24
C VAL A 41 -0.21 0.92 17.92
N LEU A 42 -0.47 0.51 19.16
CA LEU A 42 -1.64 0.99 19.90
C LEU A 42 -1.55 2.49 20.17
N GLY A 43 -0.36 2.99 20.54
CA GLY A 43 -0.15 4.43 20.76
C GLY A 43 -0.27 5.26 19.48
N ALA A 44 0.23 4.75 18.36
CA ALA A 44 0.03 5.37 17.05
C ALA A 44 -1.46 5.46 16.68
N VAL A 45 -2.22 4.37 16.83
CA VAL A 45 -3.66 4.33 16.51
C VAL A 45 -4.46 5.23 17.44
N ASP A 46 -4.14 5.26 18.74
CA ASP A 46 -4.83 6.15 19.68
C ASP A 46 -4.57 7.63 19.37
N TYR A 47 -3.35 8.00 18.97
CA TYR A 47 -3.06 9.35 18.51
C TYR A 47 -3.82 9.68 17.22
N ALA A 48 -3.80 8.79 16.22
CA ALA A 48 -4.52 8.99 14.97
C ALA A 48 -6.04 9.20 15.19
N ASN A 49 -6.64 8.43 16.12
CA ASN A 49 -8.02 8.64 16.52
C ASN A 49 -8.25 10.01 17.17
N LYS A 50 -7.35 10.47 18.06
CA LYS A 50 -7.44 11.80 18.70
C LYS A 50 -7.37 12.94 17.69
N VAL A 51 -6.57 12.78 16.63
CA VAL A 51 -6.46 13.75 15.53
C VAL A 51 -7.68 13.72 14.61
N GLY A 52 -8.52 12.67 14.69
CA GLY A 52 -9.73 12.53 13.88
C GLY A 52 -9.56 11.71 12.61
N ALA A 53 -8.34 11.24 12.32
CA ALA A 53 -8.04 10.41 11.16
C ALA A 53 -8.80 9.08 11.16
N TYR A 54 -8.95 8.46 9.98
CA TYR A 54 -9.51 7.11 9.92
C TYR A 54 -8.44 6.09 10.33
N THR A 55 -8.83 5.06 11.10
CA THR A 55 -7.90 4.07 11.65
C THR A 55 -8.30 2.66 11.25
N ILE A 56 -7.34 1.90 10.75
CA ILE A 56 -7.50 0.50 10.38
C ILE A 56 -6.51 -0.34 11.20
N GLY A 57 -7.00 -1.35 11.89
CA GLY A 57 -6.19 -2.33 12.61
C GLY A 57 -6.07 -3.63 11.83
N LEU A 58 -4.85 -4.15 11.68
CA LEU A 58 -4.55 -5.43 11.04
C LEU A 58 -3.79 -6.35 11.99
N CYS A 59 -4.46 -7.43 12.43
CA CYS A 59 -3.91 -8.44 13.32
C CYS A 59 -4.35 -9.86 12.94
N CYS A 60 -3.77 -10.87 13.59
CA CYS A 60 -4.07 -12.28 13.30
C CYS A 60 -4.73 -13.01 14.48
N ASN A 61 -5.22 -12.25 15.46
CA ASN A 61 -5.97 -12.72 16.61
C ASN A 61 -7.32 -11.99 16.69
N GLU A 62 -8.30 -12.64 17.31
CA GLU A 62 -9.61 -12.06 17.60
C GLU A 62 -9.59 -11.26 18.91
N ASN A 63 -10.54 -10.32 19.06
CA ASN A 63 -10.81 -9.60 20.33
C ASN A 63 -9.59 -8.90 20.96
N THR A 64 -8.71 -8.36 20.13
CA THR A 64 -7.44 -7.72 20.53
C THR A 64 -7.63 -6.28 21.03
N GLU A 65 -6.61 -5.73 21.70
CA GLU A 65 -6.61 -4.31 22.08
C GLU A 65 -6.67 -3.40 20.84
N LEU A 66 -5.96 -3.77 19.77
CA LEU A 66 -6.03 -3.06 18.50
C LEU A 66 -7.47 -3.04 17.95
N SER A 67 -8.19 -4.17 18.03
CA SER A 67 -9.56 -4.25 17.51
C SER A 67 -10.56 -3.35 18.24
N ARG A 68 -10.28 -3.02 19.50
CA ARG A 68 -11.10 -2.10 20.30
C ARG A 68 -10.79 -0.62 20.03
N LYS A 69 -9.60 -0.34 19.48
CA LYS A 69 -9.11 1.03 19.23
C LYS A 69 -9.31 1.46 17.78
N ALA A 70 -9.13 0.57 16.82
CA ALA A 70 -9.27 0.91 15.40
C ALA A 70 -10.76 1.04 15.00
N LYS A 71 -11.07 1.99 14.10
CA LYS A 71 -12.42 2.18 13.54
C LYS A 71 -12.85 0.99 12.67
N LEU A 72 -11.90 0.39 11.95
CA LEU A 72 -12.09 -0.85 11.19
C LEU A 72 -11.00 -1.84 11.58
N THR A 73 -11.36 -3.11 11.75
CA THR A 73 -10.39 -4.18 11.99
C THR A 73 -10.45 -5.22 10.89
N ILE A 74 -9.28 -5.59 10.38
CA ILE A 74 -9.07 -6.69 9.44
C ILE A 74 -8.29 -7.77 10.19
N ALA A 75 -8.95 -8.87 10.53
CA ALA A 75 -8.38 -9.92 11.37
C ALA A 75 -8.34 -11.29 10.67
N PRO A 76 -7.42 -11.53 9.70
CA PRO A 76 -7.26 -12.86 9.10
C PRO A 76 -6.68 -13.84 10.14
N ILE A 77 -7.54 -14.73 10.64
CA ILE A 77 -7.17 -15.74 11.64
C ILE A 77 -6.48 -16.92 10.95
N VAL A 78 -5.16 -16.99 11.10
CA VAL A 78 -4.30 -17.99 10.43
C VAL A 78 -4.02 -19.23 11.29
N GLY A 79 -4.44 -19.21 12.56
CA GLY A 79 -4.17 -20.27 13.54
C GLY A 79 -2.70 -20.36 13.99
N PRO A 80 -2.34 -21.34 14.83
CA PRO A 80 -1.00 -21.47 15.41
C PRO A 80 0.09 -21.64 14.35
N GLU A 81 1.24 -20.98 14.55
CA GLU A 81 2.37 -21.09 13.63
C GLU A 81 3.07 -22.45 13.74
N VAL A 82 3.69 -22.90 12.65
CA VAL A 82 4.45 -24.17 12.62
C VAL A 82 5.63 -24.12 13.61
N ILE A 83 6.30 -22.96 13.68
CA ILE A 83 7.23 -22.63 14.76
C ILE A 83 6.47 -21.74 15.73
N ALA A 84 6.23 -22.23 16.94
CA ALA A 84 5.46 -21.49 17.96
C ALA A 84 6.02 -20.07 18.14
N GLY A 85 5.13 -19.07 18.01
CA GLY A 85 5.47 -17.65 18.14
C GLY A 85 6.13 -17.00 16.92
N SER A 86 6.53 -17.75 15.89
CA SER A 86 7.17 -17.20 14.69
C SER A 86 6.16 -16.61 13.69
N THR A 87 5.52 -15.50 14.08
CA THR A 87 4.48 -14.79 13.30
C THR A 87 4.95 -14.23 11.96
N ARG A 88 6.26 -14.20 11.71
CA ARG A 88 6.85 -13.92 10.38
C ARG A 88 6.47 -14.96 9.30
N MET A 89 5.75 -16.02 9.67
CA MET A 89 5.31 -17.09 8.78
C MET A 89 3.90 -16.81 8.23
N LYS A 90 2.85 -17.47 8.76
CA LYS A 90 1.50 -17.34 8.22
C LYS A 90 0.92 -15.95 8.46
N ALA A 91 1.10 -15.39 9.65
CA ALA A 91 0.56 -14.08 9.98
C ALA A 91 1.14 -12.98 9.07
N ALA A 92 2.46 -12.90 8.90
CA ALA A 92 3.09 -11.97 7.97
C ALA A 92 2.66 -12.20 6.51
N SER A 93 2.48 -13.46 6.10
CA SER A 93 1.99 -13.78 4.75
C SER A 93 0.56 -13.26 4.52
N ALA A 94 -0.34 -13.46 5.50
CA ALA A 94 -1.68 -12.92 5.45
C ALA A 94 -1.69 -11.38 5.44
N GLN A 95 -0.88 -10.75 6.29
CA GLN A 95 -0.73 -9.29 6.33
C GLN A 95 -0.27 -8.73 4.98
N LYS A 96 0.73 -9.38 4.34
CA LYS A 96 1.20 -8.99 3.01
C LYS A 96 0.08 -9.05 1.98
N LEU A 97 -0.75 -10.10 1.99
CA LEU A 97 -1.86 -10.24 1.05
C LEU A 97 -2.91 -9.14 1.27
N VAL A 98 -3.27 -8.84 2.52
CA VAL A 98 -4.18 -7.75 2.85
C VAL A 98 -3.64 -6.40 2.35
N LEU A 99 -2.39 -6.06 2.69
CA LEU A 99 -1.78 -4.80 2.27
C LEU A 99 -1.67 -4.68 0.75
N THR A 100 -1.32 -5.77 0.08
CA THR A 100 -1.25 -5.81 -1.39
C THR A 100 -2.64 -5.60 -2.00
N THR A 101 -3.67 -6.20 -1.43
CA THR A 101 -5.05 -6.08 -1.90
C THR A 101 -5.56 -4.65 -1.74
N ILE A 102 -5.39 -4.05 -0.57
CA ILE A 102 -5.87 -2.69 -0.28
C ILE A 102 -5.12 -1.67 -1.13
N SER A 103 -3.79 -1.70 -1.16
CA SER A 103 -3.01 -0.74 -1.93
C SER A 103 -3.30 -0.84 -3.44
N THR A 104 -3.43 -2.06 -3.98
CA THR A 104 -3.81 -2.28 -5.37
C THR A 104 -5.23 -1.77 -5.63
N GLY A 105 -6.19 -2.10 -4.77
CA GLY A 105 -7.58 -1.66 -4.89
C GLY A 105 -7.71 -0.15 -4.90
N VAL A 106 -7.02 0.54 -3.98
CA VAL A 106 -6.96 2.02 -3.96
C VAL A 106 -6.44 2.57 -5.28
N MET A 107 -5.33 2.04 -5.79
CA MET A 107 -4.73 2.49 -7.06
C MET A 107 -5.66 2.28 -8.26
N VAL A 108 -6.42 1.18 -8.29
CA VAL A 108 -7.46 0.94 -9.31
C VAL A 108 -8.56 1.98 -9.19
N CYS A 109 -9.09 2.23 -7.98
CA CYS A 109 -10.17 3.20 -7.75
C CYS A 109 -9.80 4.63 -8.13
N ILE A 110 -8.53 5.03 -8.01
CA ILE A 110 -8.05 6.36 -8.40
C ILE A 110 -7.53 6.42 -9.85
N GLY A 111 -7.86 5.44 -10.69
CA GLY A 111 -7.61 5.48 -12.13
C GLY A 111 -6.15 5.20 -12.54
N ARG A 112 -5.33 4.56 -11.70
CA ARG A 112 -3.92 4.25 -12.02
C ARG A 112 -3.76 2.99 -12.90
N THR A 113 -4.87 2.41 -13.32
CA THR A 113 -4.95 1.22 -14.17
C THR A 113 -5.96 1.42 -15.29
N TYR A 114 -5.68 0.81 -16.45
CA TYR A 114 -6.61 0.69 -17.56
C TYR A 114 -6.96 -0.80 -17.75
N GLY A 115 -8.20 -1.19 -17.42
CA GLY A 115 -8.55 -2.60 -17.28
C GLY A 115 -7.62 -3.30 -16.29
N ASN A 116 -6.88 -4.31 -16.74
CA ASN A 116 -5.87 -5.01 -15.93
C ASN A 116 -4.42 -4.53 -16.18
N ARG A 117 -4.24 -3.40 -16.88
CA ARG A 117 -2.93 -2.81 -17.19
C ARG A 117 -2.59 -1.70 -16.22
N MET A 118 -1.35 -1.69 -15.74
CA MET A 118 -0.82 -0.59 -14.95
C MET A 118 -0.39 0.52 -15.91
N VAL A 119 -1.07 1.66 -15.88
CA VAL A 119 -0.77 2.83 -16.74
C VAL A 119 -0.01 3.91 -16.00
N PHE A 120 0.10 3.82 -14.66
CA PHE A 120 0.92 4.72 -13.86
C PHE A 120 2.23 4.07 -13.41
N LEU A 121 3.09 3.74 -14.37
CA LEU A 121 4.40 3.14 -14.12
C LEU A 121 5.54 4.10 -14.50
N LYS A 122 6.61 4.14 -13.70
CA LYS A 122 7.82 4.89 -14.02
C LYS A 122 8.76 4.02 -14.85
N THR A 123 9.15 4.47 -16.04
CA THR A 123 10.07 3.75 -16.94
C THR A 123 11.54 3.95 -16.51
N THR A 124 11.92 3.42 -15.36
CA THR A 124 13.28 3.62 -14.78
C THR A 124 14.34 2.66 -15.34
N ASN A 125 13.95 1.68 -16.16
CA ASN A 125 14.85 0.72 -16.79
C ASN A 125 14.23 0.16 -18.06
N ASN A 126 15.05 -0.49 -18.88
CA ASN A 126 14.64 -1.04 -20.18
C ASN A 126 13.48 -2.03 -20.08
N LYS A 127 13.40 -2.83 -19.00
CA LYS A 127 12.28 -3.77 -18.79
C LYS A 127 10.95 -3.02 -18.62
N LEU A 128 10.94 -1.96 -17.82
CA LEU A 128 9.76 -1.14 -17.58
C LEU A 128 9.41 -0.28 -18.80
N PHE A 129 10.41 0.22 -19.51
CA PHE A 129 10.21 0.90 -20.80
C PHE A 129 9.55 -0.02 -21.83
N ASN A 130 10.10 -1.22 -22.05
CA ASN A 130 9.50 -2.20 -22.98
C ASN A 130 8.09 -2.64 -22.56
N ARG A 131 7.81 -2.67 -21.25
CA ARG A 131 6.45 -2.91 -20.76
C ARG A 131 5.51 -1.75 -21.09
N ALA A 132 5.97 -0.51 -20.94
CA ALA A 132 5.21 0.67 -21.31
C ALA A 132 4.91 0.71 -22.81
N VAL A 133 5.90 0.43 -23.67
CA VAL A 133 5.71 0.33 -25.13
C VAL A 133 4.60 -0.65 -25.48
N ARG A 134 4.66 -1.88 -24.95
CA ARG A 134 3.59 -2.88 -25.16
C ARG A 134 2.24 -2.42 -24.64
N THR A 135 2.22 -1.72 -23.50
CA THR A 135 0.96 -1.23 -22.90
C THR A 135 0.33 -0.15 -23.78
N VAL A 136 1.12 0.81 -24.28
CA VAL A 136 0.65 1.86 -25.19
C VAL A 136 0.21 1.28 -26.53
N ALA A 137 0.98 0.35 -27.10
CA ALA A 137 0.64 -0.31 -28.36
C ALA A 137 -0.69 -1.08 -28.25
N GLU A 138 -0.87 -1.86 -27.19
CA GLU A 138 -2.09 -2.64 -26.93
C GLU A 138 -3.32 -1.74 -26.74
N ILE A 139 -3.22 -0.70 -25.89
CA ILE A 139 -4.37 0.18 -25.57
C ILE A 139 -4.68 1.09 -26.75
N GLY A 140 -3.65 1.71 -27.33
CA GLY A 140 -3.75 2.64 -28.46
C GLY A 140 -4.06 1.98 -29.80
N LYS A 141 -3.97 0.65 -29.88
CA LYS A 141 -4.13 -0.14 -31.12
C LYS A 141 -3.19 0.33 -32.24
N ILE A 142 -1.95 0.66 -31.86
CA ILE A 142 -0.87 1.08 -32.76
C ILE A 142 0.26 0.05 -32.76
N SER A 143 1.20 0.16 -33.69
CA SER A 143 2.39 -0.69 -33.70
C SER A 143 3.31 -0.42 -32.50
N CYS A 144 4.14 -1.40 -32.13
CA CYS A 144 5.14 -1.21 -31.08
C CYS A 144 6.14 -0.11 -31.45
N GLU A 145 6.48 0.02 -32.73
CA GLU A 145 7.39 1.04 -33.25
C GLU A 145 6.79 2.45 -33.10
N GLU A 146 5.51 2.63 -33.38
CA GLU A 146 4.80 3.90 -33.14
C GLU A 146 4.69 4.20 -31.64
N ALA A 147 4.33 3.19 -30.84
CA ALA A 147 4.21 3.32 -29.39
C ALA A 147 5.55 3.70 -28.73
N GLU A 148 6.66 3.15 -29.20
CA GLU A 148 7.99 3.48 -28.71
C GLU A 148 8.33 4.95 -28.97
N LYS A 149 8.11 5.44 -30.19
CA LYS A 149 8.32 6.85 -30.54
C LYS A 149 7.45 7.78 -29.68
N LEU A 150 6.15 7.46 -29.58
CA LEU A 150 5.21 8.25 -28.80
C LEU A 150 5.59 8.27 -27.31
N LEU A 151 6.06 7.14 -26.77
CA LEU A 151 6.50 7.04 -25.39
C LEU A 151 7.76 7.87 -25.12
N ILE A 152 8.71 7.93 -26.07
CA ILE A 152 9.87 8.82 -26.00
C ILE A 152 9.42 10.28 -25.97
N GLU A 153 8.51 10.68 -26.87
CA GLU A 153 7.95 12.04 -26.89
C GLU A 153 7.20 12.42 -25.61
N CYS A 154 6.59 11.43 -24.96
CA CYS A 154 5.85 11.61 -23.71
C CYS A 154 6.74 11.43 -22.46
N ASN A 155 8.06 11.41 -22.61
CA ASN A 155 9.03 11.23 -21.54
C ASN A 155 8.78 9.97 -20.68
N GLY A 156 8.31 8.89 -21.30
CA GLY A 156 8.02 7.62 -20.61
C GLY A 156 6.66 7.57 -19.90
N ASP A 157 5.82 8.61 -20.01
CA ASP A 157 4.49 8.63 -19.40
C ASP A 157 3.43 8.03 -20.32
N ILE A 158 2.89 6.88 -19.90
CA ILE A 158 1.84 6.17 -20.63
C ILE A 158 0.56 7.00 -20.71
N ASN A 159 0.14 7.70 -19.66
CA ASN A 159 -1.13 8.43 -19.69
C ASN A 159 -1.08 9.56 -20.71
N ARG A 160 0.04 10.26 -20.79
CA ARG A 160 0.25 11.31 -21.80
C ARG A 160 0.24 10.74 -23.23
N CYS A 161 0.75 9.52 -23.43
CA CYS A 161 0.60 8.84 -24.72
C CYS A 161 -0.87 8.57 -25.05
N LEU A 162 -1.64 8.07 -24.08
CA LEU A 162 -3.05 7.75 -24.26
C LEU A 162 -3.88 9.00 -24.52
N GLU A 163 -3.65 10.10 -23.79
CA GLU A 163 -4.29 11.40 -24.03
C GLU A 163 -4.05 11.92 -25.45
N LYS A 164 -2.82 11.80 -25.96
CA LYS A 164 -2.48 12.16 -27.36
C LYS A 164 -3.19 11.27 -28.39
N LEU A 165 -3.41 9.99 -28.09
CA LEU A 165 -4.07 9.04 -28.99
C LEU A 165 -5.59 9.17 -28.99
N GLU A 166 -6.19 9.52 -27.86
CA GLU A 166 -7.63 9.73 -27.72
C GLU A 166 -8.09 11.10 -28.30
N GLY A 167 -7.15 11.95 -28.74
CA GLY A 167 -7.46 13.17 -29.48
C GLY A 167 -7.99 14.31 -28.63
N CYS A 168 -7.42 14.53 -27.44
CA CYS A 168 -7.73 15.74 -26.65
C CYS A 168 -6.77 16.89 -27.04
N ASP A 169 -7.35 17.89 -27.73
CA ASP A 169 -6.97 19.30 -27.61
C ASP A 169 -7.26 19.82 -26.19
#